data_AF-A0A3A4P447-F1
#
_entry.id   AF-A0A3A4P447-F1
#
_cell.length_a   1.000
_cell.length_b   1.000
_cell.length_c   1.000
_cell.angle_alpha   90.00
_cell.angle_beta   90.00
_cell.angle_gamma   90.00
#
_symmetry.space_group_name_H-M   'P 1'
#
loop_
_entity.id
_entity.type
_entity.pdbx_description
1 polymer ?
#
loop_
_entity_poly.entity_id
_entity_poly.type
_entity_poly.pdbx_seq_one_letter_code
_entity_poly.pdbx_strand_id
1 'polypeptide(L)'
;MNSPARRLPPLAACGIAAVLVAVLVSARGTAGEGSPYAGSEVCSSCHQIQYKGWVKTFHSTVIQDVKRNPSAVMADMSDPDLPFKREDIHFAIGGHWDQRYLTKIDDDYYILPRLWSVQSKKWRPYSTYGWQKRPYSKYCIGCHSVGFDPKTKSFAEHSVGCESCHGPGEKHAAQPGKANIVNPKRLPEDRAEEICASCHVRGKDLSGEYFFPIGYTPGGTLSKYLVPLEKNEGESDQVAIHRIWDKWKSDREAQARSRCEVCGIHQSAKPQGAQISVDAICMSCHEYGEKLSAHTHHKADTQIGCGDCHRQKNPDVNENKENNVHSYSYFLIHPQGCWDKEIQNRCGACHKDKTASWAYDIVLKWKKPVIVDH
;
A
#
# COMPACT_ATOMS: atom_id res chain seq x y z
N MET A 1 -26.43 -31.07 -69.09
CA MET A 1 -27.14 -29.97 -68.40
C MET A 1 -26.62 -29.90 -66.97
N ASN A 2 -25.84 -28.86 -66.71
CA ASN A 2 -25.14 -28.59 -65.45
C ASN A 2 -26.10 -27.91 -64.47
N SER A 3 -26.01 -28.27 -63.18
CA SER A 3 -26.44 -27.40 -62.08
C SER A 3 -25.26 -27.21 -61.11
N PRO A 4 -25.06 -26.00 -60.55
CA PRO A 4 -23.74 -25.54 -60.15
C PRO A 4 -23.44 -25.76 -58.67
N ALA A 5 -22.16 -25.94 -58.37
CA ALA A 5 -21.61 -26.00 -57.03
C ALA A 5 -21.79 -24.67 -56.29
N ARG A 6 -22.44 -24.71 -55.10
CA ARG A 6 -22.44 -23.60 -54.14
C ARG A 6 -21.12 -23.60 -53.37
N ARG A 7 -20.36 -22.50 -53.49
CA ARG A 7 -19.17 -22.22 -52.67
C ARG A 7 -19.60 -21.86 -51.25
N LEU A 8 -19.00 -22.51 -50.25
CA LEU A 8 -19.02 -22.06 -48.84
C LEU A 8 -18.04 -20.89 -48.66
N PRO A 9 -18.35 -19.88 -47.84
CA PRO A 9 -17.42 -18.78 -47.55
C PRO A 9 -16.29 -19.27 -46.64
N PRO A 10 -15.11 -18.62 -46.66
CA PRO A 10 -14.00 -19.02 -45.80
C PRO A 10 -14.31 -18.69 -44.34
N LEU A 11 -14.01 -19.64 -43.46
CA LEU A 11 -13.98 -19.43 -42.01
C LEU A 11 -13.00 -18.30 -41.71
N ALA A 12 -13.52 -17.16 -41.25
CA ALA A 12 -12.70 -16.12 -40.66
C ALA A 12 -12.06 -16.69 -39.39
N ALA A 13 -10.74 -16.88 -39.43
CA ALA A 13 -9.97 -17.21 -38.24
C ALA A 13 -10.08 -16.03 -37.26
N CYS A 14 -10.89 -16.20 -36.21
CA CYS A 14 -10.80 -15.35 -35.02
C CYS A 14 -9.44 -15.60 -34.37
N GLY A 15 -8.45 -14.79 -34.75
CA GLY A 15 -7.20 -14.68 -34.01
C GLY A 15 -7.52 -14.20 -32.61
N ILE A 16 -7.35 -15.07 -31.62
CA ILE A 16 -7.30 -14.67 -30.22
C ILE A 16 -6.01 -13.85 -30.07
N ALA A 17 -6.14 -12.53 -30.18
CA ALA A 17 -5.10 -11.63 -29.72
C ALA A 17 -5.05 -11.76 -28.19
N ALA A 18 -4.13 -12.57 -27.68
CA ALA A 18 -3.76 -12.53 -26.28
C ALA A 18 -3.14 -11.15 -26.02
N VAL A 19 -3.95 -10.22 -25.51
CA VAL A 19 -3.46 -8.95 -24.98
C VAL A 19 -2.67 -9.29 -23.73
N LEU A 20 -1.36 -9.42 -23.88
CA LEU A 20 -0.42 -9.42 -22.76
C LEU A 20 -0.39 -8.00 -22.19
N VAL A 21 -1.31 -7.72 -21.26
CA VAL A 21 -1.20 -6.56 -20.38
C VAL A 21 -0.01 -6.82 -19.47
N ALA A 22 1.16 -6.34 -19.87
CA ALA A 22 2.30 -6.25 -18.98
C ALA A 22 1.94 -5.21 -17.91
N VAL A 23 1.49 -5.69 -16.75
CA VAL A 23 1.27 -4.84 -15.58
C VAL A 23 2.65 -4.38 -15.10
N LEU A 24 3.09 -3.21 -15.54
CA LEU A 24 4.32 -2.56 -15.08
C LEU A 24 4.08 -1.96 -13.69
N VAL A 25 3.92 -2.82 -12.67
CA VAL A 25 3.65 -2.38 -11.29
C VAL A 25 4.91 -1.82 -10.63
N SER A 26 6.07 -2.42 -10.90
CA SER A 26 7.35 -2.02 -10.30
C SER A 26 8.38 -1.65 -11.35
N ALA A 27 9.12 -0.57 -11.09
CA ALA A 27 10.35 -0.30 -11.82
C ALA A 27 11.43 -1.28 -11.34
N ARG A 28 11.84 -2.23 -12.20
CA ARG A 28 13.09 -2.99 -12.02
C ARG A 28 14.21 -2.00 -11.72
N GLY A 29 14.88 -2.18 -10.58
CA GLY A 29 15.99 -1.36 -10.17
C GLY A 29 17.26 -1.67 -10.96
N THR A 30 18.31 -0.89 -10.72
CA THR A 30 19.65 -1.17 -11.24
C THR A 30 20.34 -2.16 -10.31
N ALA A 31 19.88 -3.41 -10.28
CA ALA A 31 20.47 -4.43 -9.43
C ALA A 31 21.98 -4.57 -9.73
N GLY A 32 22.82 -4.57 -8.70
CA GLY A 32 24.24 -4.84 -8.86
C GLY A 32 24.49 -6.27 -9.38
N GLU A 33 25.60 -6.46 -10.08
CA GLU A 33 26.04 -7.78 -10.53
C GLU A 33 26.17 -8.73 -9.32
N GLY A 34 25.51 -9.90 -9.38
CA GLY A 34 25.48 -10.86 -8.28
C GLY A 34 24.52 -10.53 -7.12
N SER A 35 23.55 -9.62 -7.32
CA SER A 35 22.48 -9.34 -6.36
C SER A 35 21.79 -10.64 -5.87
N PRO A 36 21.63 -10.84 -4.55
CA PRO A 36 20.91 -12.00 -4.02
C PRO A 36 19.37 -11.86 -4.13
N TYR A 37 18.89 -10.73 -4.66
CA TYR A 37 17.50 -10.39 -4.84
C TYR A 37 17.06 -10.59 -6.29
N ALA A 38 15.95 -11.30 -6.49
CA ALA A 38 15.38 -11.66 -7.78
C ALA A 38 14.35 -10.63 -8.31
N GLY A 39 13.72 -9.87 -7.41
CA GLY A 39 12.59 -8.99 -7.70
C GLY A 39 11.24 -9.71 -7.75
N SER A 40 10.17 -8.98 -7.41
CA SER A 40 8.83 -9.54 -7.23
C SER A 40 8.23 -10.15 -8.51
N GLU A 41 8.60 -9.67 -9.71
CA GLU A 41 8.12 -10.25 -10.97
C GLU A 41 8.53 -11.72 -11.13
N VAL A 42 9.72 -12.11 -10.66
CA VAL A 42 10.19 -13.50 -10.76
C VAL A 42 9.28 -14.44 -9.96
N CYS A 43 8.76 -13.96 -8.82
CA CYS A 43 7.84 -14.71 -7.96
C CYS A 43 6.49 -15.00 -8.64
N SER A 44 6.08 -14.17 -9.60
CA SER A 44 4.75 -14.25 -10.23
C SER A 44 4.49 -15.54 -11.01
N SER A 45 5.53 -16.19 -11.53
CA SER A 45 5.42 -17.41 -12.34
C SER A 45 4.89 -18.60 -11.51
N CYS A 46 5.37 -18.72 -10.27
CA CYS A 46 5.00 -19.78 -9.33
C CYS A 46 3.93 -19.33 -8.31
N HIS A 47 3.92 -18.06 -7.90
CA HIS A 47 3.07 -17.52 -6.84
C HIS A 47 2.03 -16.52 -7.38
N GLN A 48 1.28 -16.95 -8.39
CA GLN A 48 0.34 -16.09 -9.12
C GLN A 48 -0.74 -15.46 -8.23
N ILE A 49 -1.26 -16.21 -7.24
CA ILE A 49 -2.32 -15.71 -6.35
C ILE A 49 -1.77 -14.61 -5.44
N GLN A 50 -0.62 -14.87 -4.82
CA GLN A 50 0.05 -13.95 -3.92
C GLN A 50 0.49 -12.69 -4.65
N TYR A 51 1.09 -12.84 -5.83
CA TYR A 51 1.50 -11.72 -6.68
C TYR A 51 0.30 -10.86 -7.07
N LYS A 52 -0.79 -11.46 -7.57
CA LYS A 52 -2.04 -10.75 -7.90
C LYS A 52 -2.68 -10.04 -6.71
N GLY A 53 -2.46 -10.53 -5.49
CA GLY A 53 -2.88 -9.85 -4.26
C GLY A 53 -1.97 -8.67 -3.93
N TRP A 54 -0.66 -8.89 -3.93
CA TRP A 54 0.35 -7.90 -3.60
C TRP A 54 0.30 -6.67 -4.50
N VAL A 55 0.15 -6.82 -5.82
CA VAL A 55 0.08 -5.70 -6.79
C VAL A 55 -1.10 -4.74 -6.56
N LYS A 56 -2.07 -5.13 -5.73
CA LYS A 56 -3.23 -4.30 -5.37
C LYS A 56 -3.05 -3.54 -4.07
N THR A 57 -1.93 -3.76 -3.39
CA THR A 57 -1.62 -3.13 -2.11
C THR A 57 -0.86 -1.83 -2.30
N PHE A 58 -0.93 -0.94 -1.31
CA PHE A 58 -0.09 0.25 -1.28
C PHE A 58 1.40 -0.08 -1.14
N HIS A 59 1.79 -1.26 -0.64
CA HIS A 59 3.19 -1.66 -0.62
C HIS A 59 3.79 -1.78 -2.02
N SER A 60 3.03 -2.37 -2.96
CA SER A 60 3.48 -2.48 -4.36
C SER A 60 3.53 -1.15 -5.10
N THR A 61 2.76 -0.16 -4.65
CA THR A 61 2.57 1.13 -5.35
C THR A 61 3.06 2.33 -4.54
N VAL A 62 3.78 2.10 -3.44
CA VAL A 62 4.21 3.17 -2.52
C VAL A 62 5.10 4.20 -3.22
N ILE A 63 5.83 3.76 -4.24
CA ILE A 63 6.60 4.60 -5.14
C ILE A 63 6.32 4.18 -6.58
N GLN A 64 6.21 5.15 -7.48
CA GLN A 64 5.88 4.94 -8.88
C GLN A 64 6.77 5.78 -9.78
N ASP A 65 7.35 5.15 -10.80
CA ASP A 65 8.11 5.82 -11.87
C ASP A 65 7.15 6.58 -12.77
N VAL A 66 7.27 7.90 -12.78
CA VAL A 66 6.34 8.80 -13.50
C VAL A 66 6.52 8.70 -15.00
N LYS A 67 7.71 8.31 -15.49
CA LYS A 67 7.94 8.07 -16.92
C LYS A 67 7.20 6.82 -17.39
N ARG A 68 7.13 5.79 -16.56
CA ARG A 68 6.39 4.54 -16.86
C ARG A 68 4.89 4.69 -16.61
N ASN A 69 4.51 5.44 -15.58
CA ASN A 69 3.14 5.68 -15.19
C ASN A 69 2.89 7.18 -14.94
N PRO A 70 2.65 7.98 -16.01
CA PRO A 70 2.40 9.41 -15.86
C PRO A 70 1.16 9.76 -15.02
N SER A 71 0.22 8.81 -14.91
CA SER A 71 -0.99 8.96 -14.09
C SER A 71 -0.71 8.88 -12.59
N ALA A 72 0.47 8.40 -12.19
CA ALA A 72 0.90 8.38 -10.80
C ALA A 72 1.04 9.78 -10.18
N VAL A 73 1.20 10.83 -11.01
CA VAL A 73 1.09 12.22 -10.54
C VAL A 73 -0.38 12.61 -10.53
N MET A 74 -1.03 12.45 -9.37
CA MET A 74 -2.43 12.80 -9.16
C MET A 74 -2.61 14.30 -8.89
N ALA A 75 -1.50 15.03 -8.68
CA ALA A 75 -1.55 16.46 -8.41
C ALA A 75 -2.01 17.28 -9.60
N ASP A 76 -2.79 18.31 -9.28
CA ASP A 76 -3.04 19.43 -10.18
C ASP A 76 -1.78 20.30 -10.26
N MET A 77 -1.19 20.35 -11.45
CA MET A 77 0.05 21.09 -11.71
C MET A 77 -0.21 22.51 -12.26
N SER A 78 -1.46 22.97 -12.25
CA SER A 78 -1.83 24.30 -12.75
C SER A 78 -1.57 25.45 -11.76
N ASP A 79 -1.23 25.12 -10.51
CA ASP A 79 -0.90 26.11 -9.48
C ASP A 79 0.40 26.87 -9.86
N PRO A 80 0.31 28.20 -10.12
CA PRO A 80 1.46 28.98 -10.56
C PRO A 80 2.52 29.18 -9.47
N ASP A 81 2.20 28.92 -8.19
CA ASP A 81 3.10 29.09 -7.05
C ASP A 81 3.91 27.81 -6.74
N LEU A 82 3.85 26.81 -7.63
CA LEU A 82 4.69 25.63 -7.53
C LEU A 82 6.15 25.95 -7.87
N PRO A 83 7.11 25.59 -6.99
CA PRO A 83 8.52 25.86 -7.23
C PRO A 83 9.17 24.85 -8.20
N PHE A 84 8.39 24.00 -8.85
CA PHE A 84 8.82 22.98 -9.80
C PHE A 84 7.70 22.70 -10.81
N LYS A 85 8.07 22.15 -11.95
CA LYS A 85 7.17 21.75 -13.02
C LYS A 85 6.90 20.25 -12.98
N ARG A 86 5.91 19.81 -13.75
CA ARG A 86 5.59 18.37 -13.87
C ARG A 86 6.77 17.58 -14.42
N GLU A 87 7.56 18.18 -15.31
CA GLU A 87 8.72 17.54 -15.96
C GLU A 87 9.87 17.27 -14.98
N ASP A 88 9.92 18.00 -13.85
CA ASP A 88 10.93 17.81 -12.82
C ASP A 88 10.65 16.57 -11.95
N ILE A 89 9.45 15.99 -12.06
CA ILE A 89 8.98 14.85 -11.27
C ILE A 89 9.41 13.54 -11.91
N HIS A 90 10.33 12.82 -11.28
CA HIS A 90 10.77 11.49 -11.70
C HIS A 90 9.97 10.37 -11.04
N PHE A 91 9.65 10.52 -9.74
CA PHE A 91 8.87 9.53 -8.99
C PHE A 91 7.78 10.20 -8.15
N ALA A 92 6.67 9.48 -7.98
CA ALA A 92 5.62 9.82 -7.02
C ALA A 92 5.69 8.82 -5.85
N ILE A 93 5.73 9.32 -4.61
CA ILE A 93 5.61 8.52 -3.39
C ILE A 93 4.26 8.78 -2.75
N GLY A 94 3.55 7.70 -2.45
CA GLY A 94 2.20 7.72 -1.90
C GLY A 94 1.15 7.90 -3.00
N GLY A 95 -0.09 7.56 -2.66
CA GLY A 95 -1.23 7.67 -3.60
C GLY A 95 -2.60 7.56 -2.94
N HIS A 96 -2.66 7.43 -1.61
CA HIS A 96 -3.93 7.31 -0.90
C HIS A 96 -4.36 8.63 -0.25
N TRP A 97 -3.47 9.24 0.51
CA TRP A 97 -3.76 10.45 1.28
C TRP A 97 -2.98 11.65 0.76
N ASP A 98 -1.67 11.45 0.65
CA ASP A 98 -0.72 12.45 0.20
C ASP A 98 0.21 11.85 -0.84
N GLN A 99 0.69 12.72 -1.73
CA GLN A 99 1.79 12.43 -2.64
C GLN A 99 2.93 13.40 -2.40
N ARG A 100 4.14 12.84 -2.39
CA ARG A 100 5.39 13.57 -2.47
C ARG A 100 6.07 13.21 -3.77
N TYR A 101 6.83 14.14 -4.32
CA TYR A 101 7.44 13.97 -5.63
C TYR A 101 8.94 14.03 -5.52
N LEU A 102 9.63 13.19 -6.28
CA LEU A 102 11.08 13.14 -6.28
C LEU A 102 11.58 13.74 -7.56
N THR A 103 12.59 14.59 -7.44
CA THR A 103 13.40 15.06 -8.55
C THR A 103 14.81 14.50 -8.44
N LYS A 104 15.51 14.43 -9.57
CA LYS A 104 16.89 13.99 -9.63
C LYS A 104 17.82 15.21 -9.55
N ILE A 105 18.82 15.16 -8.67
CA ILE A 105 19.91 16.14 -8.61
C ILE A 105 21.20 15.33 -8.54
N ASP A 106 22.08 15.54 -9.51
CA ASP A 106 23.31 14.76 -9.70
C ASP A 106 23.00 13.24 -9.68
N ASP A 107 23.60 12.49 -8.76
CA ASP A 107 23.48 11.03 -8.62
C ASP A 107 22.51 10.60 -7.50
N ASP A 108 21.59 11.46 -7.09
CA ASP A 108 20.59 11.13 -6.06
C ASP A 108 19.21 11.72 -6.38
N TYR A 109 18.24 11.32 -5.58
CA TYR A 109 16.88 11.86 -5.64
C TYR A 109 16.56 12.66 -4.39
N TYR A 110 15.70 13.65 -4.54
CA TYR A 110 15.32 14.54 -3.46
C TYR A 110 13.82 14.79 -3.50
N ILE A 111 13.21 14.86 -2.32
CA ILE A 111 11.78 15.16 -2.21
C ILE A 111 11.57 16.65 -2.50
N LEU A 112 10.79 16.95 -3.52
CA LEU A 112 10.40 18.30 -3.90
C LEU A 112 9.62 18.99 -2.76
N PRO A 113 9.75 20.33 -2.61
CA PRO A 113 9.30 21.07 -1.43
C PRO A 113 7.79 21.38 -1.41
N ARG A 114 6.96 20.45 -1.88
CA ARG A 114 5.49 20.50 -1.77
C ARG A 114 4.94 19.09 -1.63
N LEU A 115 3.84 18.98 -0.88
CA LEU A 115 3.07 17.76 -0.74
C LEU A 115 1.69 17.97 -1.33
N TRP A 116 1.21 17.02 -2.12
CA TRP A 116 -0.15 17.05 -2.67
C TRP A 116 -1.07 16.22 -1.80
N SER A 117 -2.13 16.83 -1.25
CA SER A 117 -3.18 16.09 -0.57
C SER A 117 -4.20 15.57 -1.59
N VAL A 118 -4.26 14.26 -1.75
CA VAL A 118 -5.16 13.57 -2.70
C VAL A 118 -6.62 13.84 -2.36
N GLN A 119 -6.95 13.82 -1.07
CA GLN A 119 -8.32 14.01 -0.60
C GLN A 119 -8.82 15.44 -0.79
N SER A 120 -8.04 16.41 -0.29
CA SER A 120 -8.43 17.82 -0.35
C SER A 120 -8.14 18.48 -1.69
N LYS A 121 -7.39 17.80 -2.57
CA LYS A 121 -6.90 18.32 -3.85
C LYS A 121 -6.18 19.66 -3.71
N LYS A 122 -5.31 19.74 -2.69
CA LYS A 122 -4.56 20.96 -2.37
C LYS A 122 -3.09 20.65 -2.19
N TRP A 123 -2.26 21.58 -2.64
CA TRP A 123 -0.86 21.63 -2.26
C TRP A 123 -0.69 22.10 -0.82
N ARG A 124 0.23 21.47 -0.11
CA ARG A 124 0.64 21.82 1.25
C ARG A 124 2.15 22.02 1.29
N PRO A 125 2.65 22.94 2.14
CA PRO A 125 4.07 23.05 2.43
C PRO A 125 4.63 21.71 2.94
N TYR A 126 5.76 21.27 2.39
CA TYR A 126 6.49 20.11 2.90
C TYR A 126 7.97 20.29 2.65
N SER A 127 8.80 20.14 3.69
CA SER A 127 10.24 20.31 3.61
C SER A 127 10.70 21.61 2.90
N THR A 128 9.95 22.71 3.07
CA THR A 128 10.15 23.94 2.28
C THR A 128 11.55 24.56 2.41
N TYR A 129 12.27 24.27 3.49
CA TYR A 129 13.65 24.69 3.71
C TYR A 129 14.59 23.49 3.73
N GLY A 130 15.69 23.57 2.96
CA GLY A 130 16.74 22.56 2.97
C GLY A 130 16.33 21.17 2.47
N TRP A 131 15.29 21.06 1.63
CA TRP A 131 14.87 19.77 1.03
C TRP A 131 16.00 19.07 0.27
N GLN A 132 16.90 19.83 -0.35
CA GLN A 132 18.10 19.33 -1.02
C GLN A 132 19.17 18.76 -0.06
N LYS A 133 18.99 18.88 1.27
CA LYS A 133 19.90 18.29 2.27
C LYS A 133 19.49 16.89 2.70
N ARG A 134 18.40 16.35 2.14
CA ARG A 134 17.82 15.05 2.51
C ARG A 134 17.75 14.13 1.31
N PRO A 135 18.90 13.54 0.90
CA PRO A 135 18.93 12.63 -0.24
C PRO A 135 18.10 11.37 0.02
N TYR A 136 17.36 10.95 -0.99
CA TYR A 136 16.51 9.76 -0.96
C TYR A 136 17.30 8.51 -0.55
N SER A 137 18.55 8.39 -1.00
CA SER A 137 19.46 7.29 -0.67
C SER A 137 19.73 7.10 0.83
N LYS A 138 19.64 8.16 1.64
CA LYS A 138 19.90 8.09 3.09
C LYS A 138 18.65 8.05 3.94
N TYR A 139 17.54 8.58 3.43
CA TYR A 139 16.34 8.83 4.23
C TYR A 139 15.15 7.94 3.89
N CYS A 140 15.11 7.35 2.69
CA CYS A 140 13.85 6.82 2.16
C CYS A 140 14.02 5.50 1.42
N ILE A 141 15.10 5.34 0.66
CA ILE A 141 15.25 4.22 -0.27
C ILE A 141 15.18 2.86 0.42
N GLY A 142 15.71 2.72 1.65
CA GLY A 142 15.71 1.43 2.35
C GLY A 142 14.32 0.91 2.70
N CYS A 143 13.33 1.79 2.86
CA CYS A 143 11.94 1.40 3.12
C CYS A 143 11.09 1.35 1.85
N HIS A 144 11.59 1.89 0.74
CA HIS A 144 10.84 2.04 -0.52
C HIS A 144 11.50 1.30 -1.68
N SER A 145 12.42 0.39 -1.39
CA SER A 145 13.07 -0.47 -2.36
C SER A 145 13.39 -1.83 -1.76
N VAL A 146 13.70 -2.78 -2.63
CA VAL A 146 14.25 -4.08 -2.27
C VAL A 146 15.75 -4.08 -2.49
N GLY A 147 16.52 -4.48 -1.47
CA GLY A 147 17.93 -4.80 -1.62
C GLY A 147 18.82 -3.60 -1.92
N PHE A 148 18.57 -2.45 -1.30
CA PHE A 148 19.43 -1.28 -1.45
C PHE A 148 20.84 -1.54 -0.93
N ASP A 149 21.85 -1.34 -1.79
CA ASP A 149 23.26 -1.36 -1.42
C ASP A 149 23.81 0.08 -1.35
N PRO A 150 24.18 0.59 -0.17
CA PRO A 150 24.71 1.94 -0.01
C PRO A 150 26.04 2.19 -0.73
N LYS A 151 26.84 1.15 -1.00
CA LYS A 151 28.16 1.30 -1.66
C LYS A 151 28.02 1.62 -3.14
N THR A 152 27.11 0.92 -3.80
CA THR A 152 26.88 1.03 -5.25
C THR A 152 25.65 1.90 -5.57
N LYS A 153 24.86 2.28 -4.55
CA LYS A 153 23.53 2.87 -4.66
C LYS A 153 22.55 2.06 -5.52
N SER A 154 22.82 0.77 -5.68
CA SER A 154 21.96 -0.16 -6.43
C SER A 154 20.79 -0.65 -5.57
N PHE A 155 19.74 -1.11 -6.22
CA PHE A 155 18.61 -1.79 -5.60
C PHE A 155 17.95 -2.71 -6.64
N ALA A 156 17.27 -3.76 -6.20
CA ALA A 156 16.65 -4.75 -7.08
C ALA A 156 15.28 -4.30 -7.60
N GLU A 157 14.48 -3.66 -6.76
CA GLU A 157 13.11 -3.27 -7.09
C GLU A 157 12.74 -1.96 -6.40
N HIS A 158 12.07 -1.06 -7.12
CA HIS A 158 11.57 0.21 -6.56
C HIS A 158 10.13 0.06 -6.05
N SER A 159 9.96 -0.67 -4.97
CA SER A 159 8.68 -0.93 -4.30
C SER A 159 8.93 -1.47 -2.89
N VAL A 160 7.87 -1.72 -2.11
CA VAL A 160 7.94 -2.70 -1.02
C VAL A 160 7.55 -4.06 -1.60
N GLY A 161 8.56 -4.74 -2.15
CA GLY A 161 8.42 -5.99 -2.88
C GLY A 161 8.35 -7.23 -1.99
N CYS A 162 8.16 -8.40 -2.61
CA CYS A 162 8.08 -9.68 -1.91
C CYS A 162 9.28 -9.89 -0.97
N GLU A 163 10.47 -9.58 -1.47
CA GLU A 163 11.74 -9.83 -0.78
C GLU A 163 12.02 -8.84 0.37
N SER A 164 11.26 -7.74 0.50
CA SER A 164 11.29 -6.89 1.71
C SER A 164 10.78 -7.66 2.94
N CYS A 165 9.87 -8.62 2.75
CA CYS A 165 9.32 -9.46 3.82
C CYS A 165 9.88 -10.89 3.83
N HIS A 166 10.25 -11.40 2.65
CA HIS A 166 10.69 -12.79 2.47
C HIS A 166 12.22 -12.95 2.39
N GLY A 167 12.96 -11.83 2.39
CA GLY A 167 14.41 -11.82 2.22
C GLY A 167 14.84 -12.12 0.79
N PRO A 168 16.15 -12.20 0.54
CA PRO A 168 16.71 -12.41 -0.80
C PRO A 168 16.27 -13.75 -1.39
N GLY A 169 15.62 -13.71 -2.55
CA GLY A 169 14.91 -14.82 -3.16
C GLY A 169 15.62 -15.47 -4.34
N GLU A 170 16.80 -14.99 -4.77
CA GLU A 170 17.45 -15.49 -5.99
C GLU A 170 17.74 -17.00 -5.92
N LYS A 171 18.25 -17.47 -4.77
CA LYS A 171 18.47 -18.91 -4.54
C LYS A 171 17.16 -19.70 -4.55
N HIS A 172 16.08 -19.12 -4.04
CA HIS A 172 14.77 -19.76 -4.02
C HIS A 172 14.15 -19.83 -5.41
N ALA A 173 14.28 -18.77 -6.21
CA ALA A 173 13.81 -18.74 -7.59
C ALA A 173 14.54 -19.77 -8.46
N ALA A 174 15.86 -19.92 -8.29
CA ALA A 174 16.65 -20.92 -9.01
C ALA A 174 16.39 -22.36 -8.54
N GLN A 175 16.25 -22.57 -7.22
CA GLN A 175 16.01 -23.88 -6.64
C GLN A 175 15.01 -23.78 -5.47
N PRO A 176 13.70 -23.96 -5.71
CA PRO A 176 12.69 -23.76 -4.68
C PRO A 176 12.91 -24.64 -3.45
N GLY A 177 13.12 -24.01 -2.30
CA GLY A 177 13.35 -24.68 -1.02
C GLY A 177 12.71 -23.93 0.15
N LYS A 178 12.39 -24.64 1.23
CA LYS A 178 11.84 -24.00 2.44
C LYS A 178 12.90 -23.24 3.25
N ALA A 179 14.17 -23.57 3.07
CA ALA A 179 15.28 -23.05 3.86
C ALA A 179 15.98 -21.84 3.19
N ASN A 180 15.72 -21.59 1.90
CA ASN A 180 16.34 -20.51 1.14
C ASN A 180 15.40 -19.34 0.87
N ILE A 181 14.26 -19.28 1.57
CA ILE A 181 13.36 -18.13 1.60
C ILE A 181 12.74 -18.02 2.99
N VAL A 182 12.57 -16.80 3.49
CA VAL A 182 11.90 -16.58 4.77
C VAL A 182 10.41 -16.76 4.59
N ASN A 183 9.78 -17.51 5.48
CA ASN A 183 8.34 -17.51 5.62
C ASN A 183 7.99 -16.87 6.97
N PRO A 184 7.47 -15.63 7.01
CA PRO A 184 7.14 -14.95 8.25
C PRO A 184 6.26 -15.77 9.20
N LYS A 185 5.37 -16.63 8.67
CA LYS A 185 4.51 -17.51 9.49
C LYS A 185 5.27 -18.60 10.25
N ARG A 186 6.53 -18.87 9.91
CA ARG A 186 7.39 -19.86 10.58
C ARG A 186 8.40 -19.22 11.52
N LEU A 187 8.42 -17.89 11.59
CA LEU A 187 9.27 -17.18 12.53
C LEU A 187 8.60 -17.12 13.90
N PRO A 188 9.38 -17.04 14.98
CA PRO A 188 8.88 -16.51 16.25
C PRO A 188 8.17 -15.17 16.04
N GLU A 189 7.14 -14.90 16.84
CA GLU A 189 6.27 -13.72 16.67
C GLU A 189 7.08 -12.41 16.66
N ASP A 190 8.02 -12.25 17.60
CA ASP A 190 8.90 -11.09 17.67
C ASP A 190 9.71 -10.88 16.38
N ARG A 191 10.28 -11.96 15.83
CA ARG A 191 11.03 -11.91 14.57
C ARG A 191 10.15 -11.60 13.36
N ALA A 192 8.90 -12.09 13.35
CA ALA A 192 7.96 -11.77 12.29
C ALA A 192 7.53 -10.30 12.33
N GLU A 193 7.33 -9.75 13.53
CA GLU A 193 6.97 -8.36 13.74
C GLU A 193 8.08 -7.37 13.38
N GLU A 194 9.33 -7.75 13.66
CA GLU A 194 10.51 -6.96 13.31
C GLU A 194 10.65 -6.70 11.80
N ILE A 195 10.09 -7.58 10.95
CA ILE A 195 10.04 -7.35 9.50
C ILE A 195 9.26 -6.06 9.20
N CYS A 196 8.11 -5.89 9.84
CA CYS A 196 7.27 -4.70 9.68
C CYS A 196 7.91 -3.48 10.36
N ALA A 197 8.45 -3.69 11.57
CA ALA A 197 9.10 -2.64 12.34
C ALA A 197 10.32 -2.04 11.64
N SER A 198 11.00 -2.79 10.76
CA SER A 198 12.15 -2.33 9.98
C SER A 198 11.87 -1.05 9.17
N CYS A 199 10.62 -0.83 8.79
CA CYS A 199 10.16 0.36 8.05
C CYS A 199 9.26 1.27 8.89
N HIS A 200 8.42 0.69 9.76
CA HIS A 200 7.41 1.42 10.53
C HIS A 200 7.89 1.97 11.87
N VAL A 201 9.08 1.58 12.33
CA VAL A 201 9.77 2.21 13.47
C VAL A 201 10.84 3.14 12.92
N ARG A 202 10.73 4.43 13.24
CA ARG A 202 11.74 5.42 12.84
C ARG A 202 13.03 5.21 13.66
N GLY A 203 14.15 5.11 12.96
CA GLY A 203 15.44 4.86 13.57
C GLY A 203 16.58 5.31 12.66
N LYS A 204 17.80 5.03 13.11
CA LYS A 204 19.01 5.10 12.31
C LYS A 204 19.69 3.75 12.29
N ASP A 205 20.49 3.50 11.26
CA ASP A 205 21.42 2.38 11.29
C ASP A 205 22.49 2.57 12.38
N LEU A 206 23.32 1.54 12.60
CA LEU A 206 24.36 1.59 13.63
C LEU A 206 25.45 2.64 13.36
N SER A 207 25.69 3.03 12.11
CA SER A 207 26.63 4.11 11.79
C SER A 207 26.04 5.51 12.05
N GLY A 208 24.71 5.62 12.11
CA GLY A 208 23.99 6.88 12.21
C GLY A 208 23.88 7.65 10.90
N GLU A 209 24.36 7.08 9.78
CA GLU A 209 24.36 7.71 8.44
C GLU A 209 23.02 7.53 7.71
N TYR A 210 22.34 6.40 7.91
CA TYR A 210 21.10 6.02 7.23
C TYR A 210 19.93 6.00 8.21
N PHE A 211 18.75 6.39 7.75
CA PHE A 211 17.52 6.47 8.57
C PHE A 211 16.66 5.20 8.46
N PHE A 212 17.32 4.06 8.26
CA PHE A 212 16.74 2.74 8.07
C PHE A 212 17.83 1.67 8.31
N PRO A 213 17.47 0.41 8.60
CA PRO A 213 18.43 -0.59 9.06
C PRO A 213 19.23 -1.22 7.92
N ILE A 214 20.38 -0.63 7.58
CA ILE A 214 21.31 -1.20 6.58
C ILE A 214 21.76 -2.59 7.03
N GLY A 215 21.62 -3.58 6.14
CA GLY A 215 22.06 -4.96 6.37
C GLY A 215 21.06 -5.85 7.10
N TYR A 216 19.92 -5.31 7.55
CA TYR A 216 18.84 -6.14 8.08
C TYR A 216 18.22 -7.00 6.98
N THR A 217 17.99 -8.27 7.29
CA THR A 217 17.22 -9.20 6.45
C THR A 217 16.12 -9.85 7.27
N PRO A 218 14.92 -10.11 6.69
CA PRO A 218 13.84 -10.80 7.38
C PRO A 218 14.29 -12.06 8.12
N GLY A 219 13.78 -12.27 9.33
CA GLY A 219 14.21 -13.36 10.22
C GLY A 219 15.44 -13.06 11.09
N GLY A 220 16.19 -11.99 10.81
CA GLY A 220 17.23 -11.48 11.71
C GLY A 220 16.67 -10.70 12.90
N THR A 221 17.54 -10.34 13.85
CA THR A 221 17.20 -9.47 14.99
C THR A 221 17.38 -8.00 14.59
N LEU A 222 16.30 -7.22 14.52
CA LEU A 222 16.31 -5.83 14.04
C LEU A 222 17.17 -4.89 14.89
N SER A 223 17.20 -5.06 16.21
CA SER A 223 18.02 -4.22 17.11
C SER A 223 19.53 -4.31 16.86
N LYS A 224 20.00 -5.31 16.09
CA LYS A 224 21.39 -5.39 15.62
C LYS A 224 21.70 -4.45 14.45
N TYR A 225 20.69 -3.80 13.90
CA TYR A 225 20.82 -2.96 12.70
C TYR A 225 20.10 -1.61 12.83
N LEU A 226 19.24 -1.42 13.85
CA LEU A 226 18.43 -0.22 14.03
C LEU A 226 18.55 0.32 15.46
N VAL A 227 18.91 1.59 15.57
CA VAL A 227 18.77 2.39 16.79
C VAL A 227 17.50 3.24 16.66
N PRO A 228 16.43 2.98 17.45
CA PRO A 228 15.17 3.72 17.34
C PRO A 228 15.31 5.16 17.86
N LEU A 229 14.65 6.11 17.17
CA LEU A 229 14.72 7.54 17.52
C LEU A 229 13.95 7.87 18.81
N GLU A 230 12.85 7.17 19.09
CA GLU A 230 11.97 7.39 20.25
C GLU A 230 12.31 6.46 21.42
N LYS A 231 13.61 6.15 21.60
CA LYS A 231 14.12 5.32 22.69
C LYS A 231 14.13 6.09 24.01
N ASN A 232 13.65 5.47 25.08
CA ASN A 232 13.71 6.05 26.43
C ASN A 232 15.10 5.88 27.04
N GLU A 233 15.44 6.72 28.02
CA GLU A 233 16.70 6.59 28.76
C GLU A 233 16.76 5.24 29.50
N GLY A 234 17.89 4.54 29.39
CA GLY A 234 18.08 3.20 29.98
C GLY A 234 17.38 2.05 29.25
N GLU A 235 16.58 2.33 28.22
CA GLU A 235 15.89 1.30 27.43
C GLU A 235 16.85 0.66 26.40
N SER A 236 16.76 -0.66 26.22
CA SER A 236 17.49 -1.34 25.15
C SER A 236 16.82 -1.09 23.79
N ASP A 237 17.59 -1.14 22.70
CA ASP A 237 17.05 -0.91 21.36
C ASP A 237 15.93 -1.90 21.01
N GLN A 238 16.08 -3.15 21.43
CA GLN A 238 15.07 -4.20 21.23
C GLN A 238 13.74 -3.87 21.92
N VAL A 239 13.80 -3.45 23.19
CA VAL A 239 12.59 -3.09 23.95
C VAL A 239 11.92 -1.87 23.35
N ALA A 240 12.72 -0.87 22.95
CA ALA A 240 12.21 0.33 22.30
C ALA A 240 11.53 0.02 20.96
N ILE A 241 12.14 -0.80 20.10
CA ILE A 241 11.55 -1.23 18.82
C ILE A 241 10.19 -1.88 19.04
N HIS A 242 10.11 -2.87 19.93
CA HIS A 242 8.85 -3.58 20.20
C HIS A 242 7.81 -2.66 20.84
N ARG A 243 8.18 -1.81 21.80
CA ARG A 243 7.26 -0.83 22.40
C ARG A 243 6.71 0.15 21.35
N ILE A 244 7.56 0.67 20.47
CA ILE A 244 7.15 1.60 19.42
C ILE A 244 6.26 0.86 18.41
N TRP A 245 6.60 -0.38 18.05
CA TRP A 245 5.79 -1.22 17.18
C TRP A 245 4.45 -1.60 17.80
N ASP A 246 4.42 -1.97 19.08
CA ASP A 246 3.21 -2.28 19.84
C ASP A 246 2.32 -1.05 19.96
N LYS A 247 2.91 0.11 20.24
CA LYS A 247 2.20 1.38 20.16
C LYS A 247 1.68 1.58 18.75
N TRP A 248 2.48 1.40 17.71
CA TRP A 248 2.02 1.53 16.33
C TRP A 248 0.87 0.57 15.98
N LYS A 249 0.88 -0.68 16.49
CA LYS A 249 -0.17 -1.69 16.32
C LYS A 249 -1.45 -1.37 17.10
N SER A 250 -1.31 -0.87 18.32
CA SER A 250 -2.43 -0.70 19.28
C SER A 250 -3.03 0.71 19.24
N ASP A 251 -2.23 1.69 18.83
CA ASP A 251 -2.63 3.07 18.73
C ASP A 251 -3.45 3.26 17.45
N ARG A 252 -4.76 3.35 17.63
CA ARG A 252 -5.69 3.79 16.58
C ARG A 252 -5.23 5.11 15.98
N GLU A 253 -4.60 6.00 16.76
CA GLU A 253 -3.96 7.23 16.26
C GLU A 253 -2.61 6.99 15.61
N ALA A 254 -1.84 5.91 15.77
CA ALA A 254 -0.61 5.70 15.01
C ALA A 254 -0.90 5.05 13.65
N GLN A 255 -1.82 4.09 13.64
CA GLN A 255 -2.43 3.53 12.44
C GLN A 255 -3.32 4.54 11.72
N ALA A 256 -3.91 5.48 12.45
CA ALA A 256 -4.54 6.66 11.90
C ALA A 256 -3.60 7.86 11.79
N ARG A 257 -2.37 7.95 12.33
CA ARG A 257 -1.44 9.10 12.13
C ARG A 257 -0.77 9.00 10.79
N SER A 258 -0.50 7.78 10.33
CA SER A 258 -0.30 7.54 8.89
C SER A 258 -1.51 7.96 8.03
N ARG A 259 -2.71 8.09 8.65
CA ARG A 259 -3.94 8.68 8.07
C ARG A 259 -4.22 10.16 8.48
N CYS A 260 -3.56 10.75 9.50
CA CYS A 260 -3.94 12.00 10.20
C CYS A 260 -2.80 13.03 10.28
N GLU A 261 -1.51 12.65 10.24
CA GLU A 261 -0.37 13.60 10.05
C GLU A 261 -0.52 14.38 8.75
N VAL A 262 -1.32 13.85 7.83
CA VAL A 262 -1.75 14.46 6.59
C VAL A 262 -2.58 15.72 6.83
N CYS A 263 -3.52 15.75 7.78
CA CYS A 263 -4.57 16.78 7.86
C CYS A 263 -4.37 17.87 8.93
N GLY A 264 -3.29 17.86 9.72
CA GLY A 264 -2.92 19.00 10.57
C GLY A 264 -3.84 19.33 11.76
N ILE A 265 -4.73 18.43 12.19
CA ILE A 265 -5.56 18.63 13.39
C ILE A 265 -4.83 18.06 14.61
N HIS A 266 -3.77 18.75 15.03
CA HIS A 266 -3.29 18.65 16.41
C HIS A 266 -3.97 19.75 17.22
N GLN A 267 -5.02 19.39 17.96
CA GLN A 267 -5.24 20.04 19.25
C GLN A 267 -5.05 19.00 20.34
N SER A 268 -4.00 19.22 21.12
CA SER A 268 -3.57 18.43 22.25
C SER A 268 -4.53 18.62 23.43
N ALA A 269 -5.74 18.08 23.34
CA ALA A 269 -6.62 17.91 24.49
C ALA A 269 -7.70 16.87 24.16
N LYS A 270 -7.76 15.79 24.93
CA LYS A 270 -9.05 15.09 25.10
C LYS A 270 -9.95 16.05 25.88
N PRO A 271 -11.12 16.48 25.37
CA PRO A 271 -12.15 16.98 26.26
C PRO A 271 -12.54 15.79 27.13
N GLN A 272 -12.18 15.83 28.41
CA GLN A 272 -12.64 14.85 29.37
C GLN A 272 -14.17 14.81 29.31
N GLY A 273 -14.73 13.67 28.88
CA GLY A 273 -16.17 13.40 28.90
C GLY A 273 -16.94 13.46 27.58
N ALA A 274 -16.32 13.78 26.42
CA ALA A 274 -17.06 13.79 25.15
C ALA A 274 -17.03 12.41 24.46
N GLN A 275 -18.19 11.75 24.34
CA GLN A 275 -18.34 10.60 23.44
C GLN A 275 -18.50 11.11 22.00
N ILE A 276 -17.52 10.80 21.14
CA ILE A 276 -17.58 11.09 19.70
C ILE A 276 -18.18 9.87 19.00
N SER A 277 -19.20 10.06 18.17
CA SER A 277 -19.84 8.96 17.43
C SER A 277 -18.93 8.41 16.33
N VAL A 278 -19.14 7.14 15.94
CA VAL A 278 -18.43 6.51 14.80
C VAL A 278 -18.60 7.35 13.54
N ASP A 279 -19.80 7.89 13.30
CA ASP A 279 -20.08 8.73 12.14
C ASP A 279 -19.32 10.05 12.19
N ALA A 280 -19.21 10.68 13.37
CA ALA A 280 -18.41 11.90 13.52
C ALA A 280 -16.92 11.63 13.26
N ILE A 281 -16.41 10.45 13.62
CA ILE A 281 -15.04 10.03 13.28
C ILE A 281 -14.90 9.83 11.77
N CYS A 282 -15.83 9.13 11.11
CA CYS A 282 -15.77 8.90 9.67
C CYS A 282 -15.89 10.21 8.87
N MET A 283 -16.82 11.08 9.26
CA MET A 283 -17.09 12.37 8.61
C MET A 283 -16.03 13.43 8.94
N SER A 284 -15.16 13.19 9.93
CA SER A 284 -13.96 14.03 10.14
C SER A 284 -12.99 13.99 8.96
N CYS A 285 -13.12 12.97 8.09
CA CYS A 285 -12.32 12.79 6.88
C CYS A 285 -13.21 12.67 5.63
N HIS A 286 -14.33 11.95 5.67
CA HIS A 286 -15.19 11.73 4.50
C HIS A 286 -16.31 12.77 4.40
N GLU A 287 -16.23 13.67 3.42
CA GLU A 287 -17.25 14.70 3.18
C GLU A 287 -18.37 14.18 2.27
N TYR A 288 -19.26 13.35 2.81
CA TYR A 288 -20.43 12.89 2.05
C TYR A 288 -21.53 13.97 2.00
N GLY A 289 -21.77 14.70 3.09
CA GLY A 289 -22.81 15.72 3.16
C GLY A 289 -24.16 15.22 2.61
N GLU A 290 -24.77 15.99 1.69
CA GLU A 290 -26.01 15.62 1.00
C GLU A 290 -25.89 14.39 0.09
N LYS A 291 -24.67 13.97 -0.26
CA LYS A 291 -24.41 12.79 -1.11
C LYS A 291 -24.44 11.48 -0.33
N LEU A 292 -24.63 11.51 0.98
CA LEU A 292 -24.70 10.31 1.80
C LEU A 292 -25.79 9.36 1.31
N SER A 293 -26.96 9.88 0.94
CA SER A 293 -28.06 9.08 0.38
C SER A 293 -27.71 8.42 -0.96
N ALA A 294 -26.89 9.08 -1.78
CA ALA A 294 -26.42 8.50 -3.02
C ALA A 294 -25.35 7.41 -2.77
N HIS A 295 -24.55 7.57 -1.72
CA HIS A 295 -23.53 6.60 -1.32
C HIS A 295 -24.12 5.34 -0.70
N THR A 296 -25.06 5.51 0.24
CA THR A 296 -25.72 4.39 0.93
C THR A 296 -26.87 3.81 0.11
N HIS A 297 -27.34 4.51 -0.93
CA HIS A 297 -28.57 4.22 -1.66
C HIS A 297 -29.83 4.15 -0.79
N HIS A 298 -29.79 4.81 0.37
CA HIS A 298 -30.93 4.98 1.25
C HIS A 298 -31.39 6.44 1.24
N LYS A 299 -32.68 6.67 1.51
CA LYS A 299 -33.20 8.03 1.65
C LYS A 299 -32.55 8.70 2.86
N ALA A 300 -32.46 10.03 2.84
CA ALA A 300 -31.79 10.79 3.89
C ALA A 300 -32.42 10.60 5.29
N ASP A 301 -33.70 10.25 5.35
CA ASP A 301 -34.47 9.96 6.56
C ASP A 301 -34.28 8.55 7.11
N THR A 302 -33.57 7.66 6.42
CA THR A 302 -33.44 6.24 6.78
C THR A 302 -32.53 5.99 8.01
N GLN A 303 -31.98 7.05 8.61
CA GLN A 303 -31.11 7.02 9.81
C GLN A 303 -30.07 5.89 9.79
N ILE A 304 -29.27 5.83 8.71
CA ILE A 304 -28.18 4.87 8.56
C ILE A 304 -26.83 5.57 8.77
N GLY A 305 -25.99 4.99 9.62
CA GLY A 305 -24.63 5.41 9.91
C GLY A 305 -23.58 4.58 9.19
N CYS A 306 -22.35 5.06 9.21
CA CYS A 306 -21.18 4.41 8.63
C CYS A 306 -20.97 3.03 9.26
N GLY A 307 -21.20 2.91 10.57
CA GLY A 307 -21.01 1.68 11.34
C GLY A 307 -22.00 0.56 11.05
N ASP A 308 -23.14 0.87 10.44
CA ASP A 308 -24.19 -0.11 10.14
C ASP A 308 -23.78 -1.05 9.00
N CYS A 309 -22.95 -0.54 8.08
CA CYS A 309 -22.38 -1.29 6.97
C CYS A 309 -20.87 -1.51 7.12
N HIS A 310 -20.12 -0.51 7.63
CA HIS A 310 -18.67 -0.53 7.74
C HIS A 310 -18.24 -0.75 9.19
N ARG A 311 -17.94 -2.00 9.55
CA ARG A 311 -17.39 -2.35 10.87
C ARG A 311 -16.04 -3.04 10.73
N GLN A 312 -15.17 -2.84 11.72
CA GLN A 312 -14.04 -3.74 11.96
C GLN A 312 -14.57 -5.08 12.47
N LYS A 313 -14.06 -6.18 11.91
CA LYS A 313 -14.28 -7.50 12.48
C LYS A 313 -13.66 -7.54 13.88
N ASN A 314 -14.40 -7.98 14.90
CA ASN A 314 -13.74 -8.51 16.09
C ASN A 314 -12.96 -9.76 15.65
N PRO A 315 -11.78 -10.05 16.21
CA PRO A 315 -11.07 -11.26 15.86
C PRO A 315 -11.93 -12.46 16.28
N ASP A 316 -12.65 -13.05 15.32
CA ASP A 316 -13.01 -14.46 15.42
C ASP A 316 -11.68 -15.22 15.36
N VAL A 317 -11.17 -15.51 16.55
CA VAL A 317 -10.41 -16.72 16.86
C VAL A 317 -11.29 -17.90 16.48
N ASN A 318 -11.32 -18.21 15.18
CA ASN A 318 -11.74 -19.51 14.70
C ASN A 318 -10.73 -19.96 13.65
N GLU A 319 -10.01 -20.99 14.08
CA GLU A 319 -8.98 -21.76 13.39
C GLU A 319 -9.50 -22.26 12.03
N ASN A 320 -8.59 -22.45 11.08
CA ASN A 320 -8.78 -23.14 9.79
C ASN A 320 -9.32 -22.35 8.58
N LYS A 321 -8.68 -21.24 8.20
CA LYS A 321 -8.74 -20.75 6.80
C LYS A 321 -7.37 -20.36 6.26
N GLU A 322 -6.77 -21.28 5.52
CA GLU A 322 -5.42 -21.22 4.94
C GLU A 322 -5.17 -20.15 3.87
N ASN A 323 -6.13 -19.29 3.50
CA ASN A 323 -5.96 -18.36 2.36
C ASN A 323 -6.24 -16.89 2.66
N ASN A 324 -6.19 -16.44 3.92
CA ASN A 324 -6.40 -15.03 4.23
C ASN A 324 -5.08 -14.32 4.54
N VAL A 325 -4.58 -13.52 3.60
CA VAL A 325 -3.51 -12.54 3.84
C VAL A 325 -4.19 -11.40 4.60
N HIS A 326 -3.88 -11.27 5.89
CA HIS A 326 -4.49 -10.27 6.75
C HIS A 326 -4.26 -8.84 6.21
N SER A 327 -5.30 -8.23 5.63
CA SER A 327 -5.42 -6.78 5.53
C SER A 327 -6.17 -6.28 6.78
N TYR A 328 -5.44 -5.80 7.78
CA TYR A 328 -6.01 -5.05 8.91
C TYR A 328 -6.36 -3.62 8.52
N SER A 329 -7.11 -3.47 7.45
CA SER A 329 -7.55 -2.19 6.95
C SER A 329 -9.06 -2.09 7.11
N TYR A 330 -9.51 -1.05 7.81
CA TYR A 330 -10.84 -0.49 7.59
C TYR A 330 -10.91 -0.02 6.13
N PHE A 331 -11.28 -0.93 5.24
CA PHE A 331 -11.86 -0.66 3.95
C PHE A 331 -13.13 -1.49 3.86
N LEU A 332 -14.10 -0.97 3.12
CA LEU A 332 -14.97 -1.84 2.33
C LEU A 332 -14.14 -2.99 1.78
N ILE A 333 -14.50 -4.22 2.17
CA ILE A 333 -14.76 -5.32 1.26
C ILE A 333 -14.09 -5.08 -0.10
N HIS A 334 -12.88 -5.62 -0.25
CA HIS A 334 -12.20 -5.65 -1.53
C HIS A 334 -13.09 -6.46 -2.52
N PRO A 335 -13.55 -5.89 -3.65
CA PRO A 335 -14.43 -6.60 -4.59
C PRO A 335 -13.71 -7.69 -5.39
N GLN A 336 -12.46 -8.00 -5.09
CA GLN A 336 -11.72 -9.10 -5.70
C GLN A 336 -11.26 -10.05 -4.58
N GLY A 337 -12.20 -10.83 -4.10
CA GLY A 337 -12.00 -11.94 -3.17
C GLY A 337 -13.35 -12.63 -3.02
N CYS A 338 -13.41 -13.92 -3.34
CA CYS A 338 -14.59 -14.77 -3.33
C CYS A 338 -15.67 -14.40 -2.29
N TRP A 339 -16.91 -14.21 -2.73
CA TRP A 339 -18.15 -14.24 -1.93
C TRP A 339 -18.00 -13.71 -0.48
N ASP A 340 -18.12 -12.40 -0.28
CA ASP A 340 -18.13 -11.83 1.08
C ASP A 340 -19.50 -12.03 1.74
N LYS A 341 -19.59 -13.01 2.64
CA LYS A 341 -20.79 -13.28 3.44
C LYS A 341 -21.15 -12.13 4.38
N GLU A 342 -20.22 -11.22 4.69
CA GLU A 342 -20.49 -10.11 5.59
C GLU A 342 -21.37 -9.04 4.95
N ILE A 343 -21.23 -8.72 3.65
CA ILE A 343 -22.19 -7.85 2.95
C ILE A 343 -23.62 -8.39 3.10
N GLN A 344 -23.77 -9.71 2.93
CA GLN A 344 -25.06 -10.38 3.03
C GLN A 344 -25.63 -10.26 4.44
N ASN A 345 -24.79 -10.40 5.46
CA ASN A 345 -25.19 -10.27 6.86
C ASN A 345 -25.52 -8.82 7.24
N ARG A 346 -24.81 -7.83 6.70
CA ARG A 346 -25.06 -6.40 6.99
C ARG A 346 -26.35 -5.92 6.35
N CYS A 347 -26.52 -6.16 5.05
CA CYS A 347 -27.76 -5.85 4.36
C CYS A 347 -28.92 -6.68 4.95
N GLY A 348 -28.69 -7.95 5.27
CA GLY A 348 -29.70 -8.86 5.85
C GLY A 348 -30.14 -8.50 7.27
N ALA A 349 -29.36 -7.71 8.01
CA ALA A 349 -29.77 -7.20 9.32
C ALA A 349 -31.00 -6.29 9.21
N CYS A 350 -31.09 -5.51 8.13
CA CYS A 350 -32.19 -4.58 7.85
C CYS A 350 -33.17 -5.11 6.78
N HIS A 351 -32.68 -5.85 5.79
CA HIS A 351 -33.45 -6.40 4.66
C HIS A 351 -33.72 -7.89 4.82
N LYS A 352 -34.45 -8.26 5.88
CA LYS A 352 -34.70 -9.66 6.27
C LYS A 352 -35.50 -10.46 5.22
N ASP A 353 -36.21 -9.78 4.33
CA ASP A 353 -37.02 -10.34 3.25
C ASP A 353 -36.23 -10.59 1.96
N LYS A 354 -34.93 -10.25 1.93
CA LYS A 354 -34.08 -10.35 0.76
C LYS A 354 -33.08 -11.49 0.87
N THR A 355 -32.75 -12.09 -0.27
CA THR A 355 -31.76 -13.16 -0.31
C THR A 355 -30.35 -12.61 -0.09
N ALA A 356 -29.46 -13.50 0.37
CA ALA A 356 -28.05 -13.19 0.49
C ALA A 356 -27.42 -12.75 -0.86
N SER A 357 -27.88 -13.33 -1.97
CA SER A 357 -27.46 -12.92 -3.32
C SER A 357 -27.96 -11.53 -3.72
N TRP A 358 -29.14 -11.10 -3.28
CA TRP A 358 -29.69 -9.78 -3.58
C TRP A 358 -28.79 -8.64 -3.09
N ALA A 359 -28.28 -8.74 -1.87
CA ALA A 359 -27.37 -7.75 -1.29
C ALA A 359 -26.07 -7.62 -2.10
N TYR A 360 -25.57 -8.73 -2.63
CA TYR A 360 -24.40 -8.75 -3.48
C TYR A 360 -24.69 -8.11 -4.85
N ASP A 361 -25.79 -8.50 -5.48
CA ASP A 361 -26.17 -8.04 -6.81
C ASP A 361 -26.52 -6.54 -6.83
N ILE A 362 -27.11 -6.00 -5.75
CA ILE A 362 -27.45 -4.58 -5.67
C ILE A 362 -26.20 -3.70 -5.54
N VAL A 363 -25.25 -4.09 -4.68
CA VAL A 363 -23.99 -3.37 -4.50
C VAL A 363 -23.16 -3.38 -5.78
N LEU A 364 -23.16 -4.48 -6.53
CA LEU A 364 -22.50 -4.55 -7.84
C LEU A 364 -23.10 -3.59 -8.88
N LYS A 365 -24.40 -3.31 -8.80
CA LYS A 365 -25.10 -2.38 -9.70
C LYS A 365 -24.78 -0.91 -9.40
N TRP A 366 -24.27 -0.59 -8.21
CA TRP A 366 -23.90 0.78 -7.82
C TRP A 366 -22.61 1.28 -8.49
N LYS A 367 -21.93 0.41 -9.25
CA LYS A 367 -20.80 0.82 -10.08
C LYS A 367 -21.24 1.83 -11.15
N LYS A 368 -20.70 3.05 -11.08
CA LYS A 368 -20.20 3.68 -12.31
C LYS A 368 -18.87 2.99 -12.63
N PRO A 369 -18.69 2.44 -13.84
CA PRO A 369 -17.39 1.89 -14.20
C PRO A 369 -16.39 3.05 -14.17
N VAL A 370 -15.45 3.01 -13.22
CA VAL A 370 -14.13 3.55 -13.53
C VAL A 370 -13.59 2.57 -14.55
N ILE A 371 -13.76 2.91 -15.83
CA ILE A 371 -13.04 2.26 -16.91
C ILE A 371 -11.58 2.63 -16.66
N VAL A 372 -10.89 1.74 -15.95
CA VAL A 372 -9.47 1.54 -16.20
C VAL A 372 -9.49 0.64 -17.42
N ASP A 373 -9.15 1.16 -18.60
CA ASP A 373 -9.06 0.32 -19.79
C ASP A 373 -8.13 -0.86 -19.47
N HIS A 374 -8.69 -2.06 -19.63
CA HIS A 374 -8.07 -3.35 -19.34
C HIS A 374 -7.48 -3.93 -20.62
#